data_AF-A0A842STN9-F1
#
_entry.id   AF-A0A842STN9-F1
#
_cell.length_a   1.000
_cell.length_b   1.000
_cell.length_c   1.000
_cell.angle_alpha   90.00
_cell.angle_beta   90.00
_cell.angle_gamma   90.00
#
_symmetry.space_group_name_H-M   'P 1'
#
loop_
_entity.id
_entity.type
_entity.pdbx_description
1 polymer ?
#
loop_
_entity_poly.entity_id
_entity_poly.type
_entity_poly.pdbx_seq_one_letter_code
_entity_poly.pdbx_strand_id
1 'polypeptide(L)'
;MSSIGWNVNGSNPKSRVNRVDYIHESNGKIFYVTTGVNTETNQYVDSDLVSQDDIIGVVDLSKEAYLALNEMMARRYVPSITAFGMTSESANKLEEFVRKKSTYLRNAFENAKGEAASRGLKLVSPNDPNMELSFEEFTLACIESYNGKNKFYGDAILTWKHEDCGHVWENTYNNIKQNLGTCPKCDGSYTNQILTNNICENLFRKLGYIKDNTLYQREYSLKKIFPNLDVHHAVHVDGYVELNIKDKNGNYIKLAIEYQGRQHDRRESIGFEAYKFLTHNLDVKKNTREYKKLLIDWQDQIKRDQFKVKYFENENKNGYYLVVIDYDVKLEERQGEIIRQFKEQTGIDISNQLK
;
A
#
# COMPACT_ATOMS: atom_id res chain seq x y z
N MET A 1 4.82 -27.52 -45.94
CA MET A 1 4.35 -26.14 -46.15
C MET A 1 3.51 -25.73 -44.94
N SER A 2 3.91 -24.62 -44.30
CA SER A 2 3.14 -23.71 -43.42
C SER A 2 2.44 -24.19 -42.12
N SER A 3 2.92 -23.58 -41.03
CA SER A 3 2.41 -23.30 -39.66
C SER A 3 0.88 -23.15 -39.49
N ILE A 4 0.27 -23.36 -38.30
CA ILE A 4 0.37 -22.56 -37.06
C ILE A 4 -0.01 -23.44 -35.84
N GLY A 5 0.71 -23.31 -34.72
CA GLY A 5 0.36 -23.92 -33.43
C GLY A 5 -0.41 -22.99 -32.51
N TRP A 6 -0.97 -23.54 -31.42
CA TRP A 6 -0.98 -22.96 -30.07
C TRP A 6 -1.02 -24.12 -29.06
N ASN A 7 -0.14 -24.02 -28.08
CA ASN A 7 0.01 -24.95 -26.96
C ASN A 7 -0.85 -24.40 -25.81
N VAL A 8 -1.82 -25.19 -25.33
CA VAL A 8 -2.52 -24.92 -24.07
C VAL A 8 -2.65 -26.25 -23.33
N ASN A 9 -1.62 -26.58 -22.54
CA ASN A 9 -1.70 -27.64 -21.53
C ASN A 9 -2.46 -27.09 -20.32
N GLY A 10 -3.47 -27.82 -19.87
CA GLY A 10 -4.13 -27.60 -18.59
C GLY A 10 -5.64 -27.77 -18.61
N SER A 11 -6.15 -28.91 -19.10
CA SER A 11 -7.55 -29.28 -18.86
C SER A 11 -7.73 -29.79 -17.43
N ASN A 12 -8.60 -29.10 -16.72
CA ASN A 12 -9.18 -29.38 -15.41
C ASN A 12 -9.58 -30.87 -15.22
N PRO A 13 -9.20 -31.56 -14.13
CA PRO A 13 -9.75 -32.87 -13.83
C PRO A 13 -11.18 -32.71 -13.30
N LYS A 14 -12.17 -33.24 -14.03
CA LYS A 14 -13.56 -33.37 -13.56
C LYS A 14 -13.58 -34.30 -12.34
N SER A 15 -13.95 -33.76 -11.18
CA SER A 15 -14.18 -34.54 -9.94
C SER A 15 -15.35 -35.51 -10.15
N ARG A 16 -15.09 -36.82 -10.07
CA ARG A 16 -16.12 -37.87 -10.06
C ARG A 16 -16.55 -38.15 -8.62
N VAL A 17 -17.86 -38.32 -8.40
CA VAL A 17 -18.43 -38.77 -7.13
C VAL A 17 -18.80 -40.24 -7.30
N ASN A 18 -18.32 -41.12 -6.41
CA ASN A 18 -18.59 -42.55 -6.49
C ASN A 18 -19.42 -43.03 -5.28
N ARG A 19 -20.35 -43.96 -5.51
CA ARG A 19 -21.09 -44.69 -4.47
C ARG A 19 -20.46 -46.07 -4.30
N VAL A 20 -20.31 -46.55 -3.07
CA VAL A 20 -19.91 -47.96 -2.83
C VAL A 20 -21.12 -48.84 -3.11
N ASP A 21 -21.01 -49.71 -4.11
CA ASP A 21 -22.08 -50.63 -4.48
C ASP A 21 -21.95 -51.94 -3.72
N TYR A 22 -20.74 -52.48 -3.55
CA TYR A 22 -20.50 -53.60 -2.65
C TYR A 22 -19.03 -53.72 -2.22
N ILE A 23 -18.81 -54.55 -1.20
CA ILE A 23 -17.50 -54.82 -0.60
C ILE A 23 -17.05 -56.20 -1.08
N HIS A 24 -15.83 -56.27 -1.62
CA HIS A 24 -15.24 -57.50 -2.14
C HIS A 24 -13.97 -57.83 -1.36
N GLU A 25 -13.87 -59.05 -0.81
CA GLU A 25 -12.66 -59.52 -0.15
C GLU A 25 -11.93 -60.52 -1.05
N SER A 26 -10.63 -60.30 -1.27
CA SER A 26 -9.79 -61.17 -2.09
C SER A 26 -8.37 -61.22 -1.55
N ASN A 27 -7.78 -62.41 -1.47
CA ASN A 27 -6.44 -62.65 -0.91
C ASN A 27 -6.22 -62.00 0.49
N GLY A 28 -7.25 -61.99 1.34
CA GLY A 28 -7.21 -61.40 2.68
C GLY A 28 -7.19 -59.87 2.72
N LYS A 29 -7.49 -59.21 1.59
CA LYS A 29 -7.63 -57.75 1.50
C LYS A 29 -9.05 -57.36 1.11
N ILE A 30 -9.55 -56.30 1.73
CA ILE A 30 -10.88 -55.74 1.45
C ILE A 30 -10.74 -54.66 0.37
N PHE A 31 -11.58 -54.76 -0.65
CA PHE A 31 -11.70 -53.83 -1.75
C PHE A 31 -13.12 -53.26 -1.78
N TYR A 32 -13.21 -51.95 -1.99
CA TYR A 32 -14.49 -51.26 -2.16
C TYR A 32 -14.71 -51.05 -3.65
N VAL A 33 -15.78 -51.65 -4.19
CA VAL A 33 -16.18 -51.44 -5.58
C VAL A 33 -17.09 -50.23 -5.60
N THR A 34 -16.66 -49.19 -6.33
CA THR A 34 -17.40 -47.94 -6.38
C THR A 34 -17.88 -47.64 -7.79
N THR A 35 -19.06 -47.02 -7.88
CA THR A 35 -19.76 -46.77 -9.13
C THR A 35 -20.02 -45.28 -9.24
N GLY A 36 -19.62 -44.66 -10.35
CA GLY A 36 -19.81 -43.22 -10.57
C GLY A 36 -21.30 -42.84 -10.55
N VAL A 37 -21.68 -41.84 -9.74
CA VAL A 37 -23.10 -41.51 -9.46
C VAL A 37 -23.68 -40.47 -10.43
N ASN A 38 -22.99 -40.13 -11.52
CA ASN A 38 -23.46 -39.09 -12.45
C ASN A 38 -24.02 -39.70 -13.74
N THR A 39 -25.25 -40.20 -13.68
CA THR A 39 -25.95 -40.82 -14.82
C THR A 39 -26.35 -39.83 -15.92
N GLU A 40 -26.26 -38.52 -15.69
CA GLU A 40 -26.61 -37.49 -16.68
C GLU A 40 -25.43 -37.11 -17.61
N THR A 41 -24.19 -37.46 -17.26
CA THR A 41 -22.99 -37.01 -18.00
C THR A 41 -22.03 -38.11 -18.44
N ASN A 42 -22.24 -39.37 -18.04
CA ASN A 42 -21.45 -40.50 -18.52
C ASN A 42 -22.27 -41.79 -18.57
N GLN A 43 -22.55 -42.29 -19.78
CA GLN A 43 -23.31 -43.53 -20.00
C GLN A 43 -22.47 -44.81 -19.81
N TYR A 44 -21.16 -44.67 -19.59
CA TYR A 44 -20.27 -45.78 -19.29
C TYR A 44 -19.92 -45.75 -17.81
N VAL A 45 -20.37 -46.80 -17.11
CA VAL A 45 -20.04 -47.06 -15.71
C VAL A 45 -18.57 -47.44 -15.63
N ASP A 46 -17.70 -46.50 -15.25
CA ASP A 46 -16.35 -46.84 -14.77
C ASP A 46 -16.50 -47.26 -13.31
N SER A 47 -16.29 -48.54 -13.05
CA SER A 47 -16.13 -49.07 -11.70
C SER A 47 -14.65 -49.10 -11.35
N ASP A 48 -14.22 -48.25 -10.43
CA ASP A 48 -12.86 -48.28 -9.89
C ASP A 48 -12.82 -49.08 -8.58
N LEU A 49 -11.81 -49.95 -8.47
CA LEU A 49 -11.48 -50.73 -7.28
C LEU A 49 -10.52 -49.93 -6.40
N VAL A 50 -10.93 -49.63 -5.16
CA VAL A 50 -10.06 -48.96 -4.18
C VAL A 50 -9.71 -49.94 -3.07
N SER A 51 -8.40 -50.12 -2.84
CA SER A 51 -7.87 -50.98 -1.77
C SER A 51 -8.06 -50.33 -0.40
N GLN A 52 -8.42 -51.10 0.63
CA GLN A 52 -8.51 -50.60 2.01
C GLN A 52 -7.19 -50.02 2.52
N ASP A 53 -6.05 -50.54 2.05
CA ASP A 53 -4.72 -50.05 2.44
C ASP A 53 -4.43 -48.61 1.94
N ASP A 54 -5.15 -48.17 0.91
CA ASP A 54 -5.05 -46.81 0.35
C ASP A 54 -6.02 -45.83 1.05
N ILE A 55 -6.84 -46.32 1.98
CA ILE A 55 -7.80 -45.52 2.75
C ILE A 55 -7.12 -45.03 4.03
N ILE A 56 -6.74 -43.76 4.02
CA ILE A 56 -6.04 -43.08 5.13
C ILE A 56 -6.96 -42.86 6.35
N GLY A 57 -8.28 -43.07 6.20
CA GLY A 57 -9.28 -43.06 7.26
C GLY A 57 -10.72 -43.07 6.72
N VAL A 58 -11.67 -43.61 7.50
CA VAL A 58 -13.11 -43.58 7.19
C VAL A 58 -13.78 -42.56 8.10
N VAL A 59 -14.42 -41.55 7.51
CA VAL A 59 -15.14 -40.50 8.25
C VAL A 59 -16.49 -40.23 7.63
N ASP A 60 -17.49 -40.13 8.50
CA ASP A 60 -18.84 -39.66 8.17
C ASP A 60 -18.82 -38.13 7.92
N LEU A 61 -18.78 -37.70 6.63
CA LEU A 61 -18.99 -36.31 6.17
C LEU A 61 -20.35 -36.06 5.45
N SER A 62 -20.95 -34.89 5.64
CA SER A 62 -22.12 -34.45 4.85
C SER A 62 -21.77 -33.91 3.49
N LYS A 63 -22.81 -33.74 2.67
CA LYS A 63 -22.79 -32.93 1.45
C LYS A 63 -22.17 -31.55 1.68
N GLU A 64 -22.50 -30.86 2.78
CA GLU A 64 -21.99 -29.52 3.07
C GLU A 64 -20.54 -29.53 3.59
N ALA A 65 -20.15 -30.52 4.40
CA ALA A 65 -18.76 -30.74 4.81
C ALA A 65 -17.86 -31.14 3.63
N TYR A 66 -18.40 -31.95 2.72
CA TYR A 66 -17.77 -32.35 1.47
C TYR A 66 -17.59 -31.15 0.50
N LEU A 67 -18.57 -30.25 0.41
CA LEU A 67 -18.45 -29.02 -0.39
C LEU A 67 -17.39 -28.05 0.19
N ALA A 68 -17.34 -27.89 1.52
CA ALA A 68 -16.29 -27.10 2.17
C ALA A 68 -14.89 -27.72 2.01
N LEU A 69 -14.80 -29.04 2.06
CA LEU A 69 -13.56 -29.79 1.82
C LEU A 69 -13.10 -29.71 0.35
N ASN A 70 -14.04 -29.68 -0.60
CA ASN A 70 -13.75 -29.40 -2.01
C ASN A 70 -13.24 -27.97 -2.22
N GLU A 71 -13.78 -26.98 -1.49
CA GLU A 71 -13.27 -25.60 -1.50
C GLU A 71 -11.85 -25.51 -0.89
N MET A 72 -11.56 -26.30 0.15
CA MET A 72 -10.22 -26.43 0.73
C MET A 72 -9.22 -27.12 -0.22
N MET A 73 -9.65 -28.12 -1.00
CA MET A 73 -8.84 -28.73 -2.07
C MET A 73 -8.57 -27.73 -3.20
N ALA A 74 -9.57 -26.98 -3.64
CA ALA A 74 -9.41 -25.95 -4.67
C ALA A 74 -8.37 -24.88 -4.27
N ARG A 75 -8.19 -24.67 -2.96
CA ARG A 75 -7.18 -23.79 -2.36
C ARG A 75 -5.87 -24.49 -1.93
N ARG A 76 -5.67 -25.76 -2.32
CA ARG A 76 -4.47 -26.61 -2.06
C ARG A 76 -4.11 -26.85 -0.59
N TYR A 77 -5.07 -26.74 0.33
CA TYR A 77 -4.83 -27.04 1.76
C TYR A 77 -4.91 -28.54 2.09
N VAL A 78 -5.49 -29.37 1.20
CA VAL A 78 -5.57 -30.84 1.32
C VAL A 78 -5.32 -31.46 -0.07
N PRO A 79 -4.51 -32.54 -0.21
CA PRO A 79 -4.11 -33.07 -1.52
C PRO A 79 -5.17 -33.93 -2.25
N SER A 80 -6.06 -34.63 -1.55
CA SER A 80 -7.25 -35.33 -2.11
C SER A 80 -8.25 -35.74 -1.01
N ILE A 81 -9.54 -35.91 -1.35
CA ILE A 81 -10.61 -36.30 -0.40
C ILE A 81 -11.64 -37.24 -1.05
N THR A 82 -12.02 -38.31 -0.33
CA THR A 82 -13.15 -39.22 -0.63
C THR A 82 -13.97 -39.41 0.66
N ALA A 83 -15.31 -39.32 0.65
CA ALA A 83 -16.13 -39.24 1.89
C ALA A 83 -17.51 -39.92 1.81
N PHE A 84 -18.00 -40.49 2.93
CA PHE A 84 -19.27 -41.23 3.05
C PHE A 84 -20.00 -40.93 4.37
N GLY A 85 -21.26 -40.45 4.36
CA GLY A 85 -22.31 -40.39 5.44
C GLY A 85 -22.17 -39.27 6.50
N MET A 86 -23.18 -38.68 7.18
CA MET A 86 -22.95 -37.65 8.24
C MET A 86 -23.88 -37.79 9.44
N THR A 87 -23.36 -37.57 10.65
CA THR A 87 -24.17 -37.35 11.86
C THR A 87 -24.54 -35.88 12.08
N SER A 88 -25.73 -35.62 12.61
CA SER A 88 -26.24 -34.25 12.87
C SER A 88 -25.39 -33.44 13.86
N GLU A 89 -24.65 -34.12 14.75
CA GLU A 89 -23.76 -33.45 15.71
C GLU A 89 -22.55 -32.81 15.03
N SER A 90 -21.95 -33.52 14.07
CA SER A 90 -20.83 -33.01 13.27
C SER A 90 -21.25 -31.87 12.35
N ALA A 91 -22.48 -31.91 11.84
CA ALA A 91 -23.11 -30.81 11.09
C ALA A 91 -23.15 -29.52 11.92
N ASN A 92 -23.66 -29.63 13.16
CA ASN A 92 -23.82 -28.48 14.05
C ASN A 92 -22.48 -27.88 14.47
N LYS A 93 -21.45 -28.72 14.72
CA LYS A 93 -20.09 -28.22 15.04
C LYS A 93 -19.42 -27.52 13.86
N LEU A 94 -19.62 -28.03 12.65
CA LEU A 94 -19.10 -27.41 11.43
C LEU A 94 -19.83 -26.12 11.11
N GLU A 95 -21.15 -26.11 11.21
CA GLU A 95 -21.97 -24.90 11.05
C GLU A 95 -21.58 -23.86 12.10
N GLU A 96 -21.38 -24.26 13.35
CA GLU A 96 -20.91 -23.35 14.40
C GLU A 96 -19.48 -22.82 14.12
N PHE A 97 -18.57 -23.64 13.57
CA PHE A 97 -17.22 -23.22 13.20
C PHE A 97 -17.24 -22.22 12.03
N VAL A 98 -17.96 -22.55 10.95
CA VAL A 98 -18.16 -21.69 9.78
C VAL A 98 -18.87 -20.39 10.20
N ARG A 99 -19.90 -20.49 11.04
CA ARG A 99 -20.62 -19.33 11.59
C ARG A 99 -19.69 -18.47 12.44
N LYS A 100 -18.92 -19.04 13.38
CA LYS A 100 -17.97 -18.29 14.22
C LYS A 100 -16.91 -17.58 13.39
N LYS A 101 -16.36 -18.25 12.37
CA LYS A 101 -15.35 -17.65 11.48
C LYS A 101 -15.94 -16.62 10.53
N SER A 102 -17.16 -16.83 10.04
CA SER A 102 -17.94 -15.85 9.28
C SER A 102 -18.25 -14.62 10.12
N THR A 103 -18.70 -14.79 11.38
CA THR A 103 -18.93 -13.67 12.30
C THR A 103 -17.65 -12.88 12.55
N TYR A 104 -16.52 -13.56 12.74
CA TYR A 104 -15.23 -12.90 12.91
C TYR A 104 -14.83 -12.07 11.69
N LEU A 105 -14.93 -12.64 10.48
CA LEU A 105 -14.63 -11.92 9.24
C LEU A 105 -15.60 -10.77 8.98
N ARG A 106 -16.89 -10.94 9.29
CA ARG A 106 -17.89 -9.86 9.20
C ARG A 106 -17.52 -8.71 10.13
N ASN A 107 -17.17 -9.01 11.39
CA ASN A 107 -16.72 -7.98 12.31
C ASN A 107 -15.42 -7.31 11.83
N ALA A 108 -14.47 -8.06 11.27
CA ALA A 108 -13.25 -7.51 10.70
C ALA A 108 -13.54 -6.59 9.51
N PHE A 109 -14.46 -6.97 8.65
CA PHE A 109 -14.91 -6.19 7.49
C PHE A 109 -15.58 -4.88 7.92
N GLU A 110 -16.52 -4.94 8.88
CA GLU A 110 -17.17 -3.75 9.44
C GLU A 110 -16.16 -2.82 10.13
N ASN A 111 -15.17 -3.38 10.84
CA ASN A 111 -14.08 -2.59 11.41
C ASN A 111 -13.24 -1.92 10.32
N ALA A 112 -12.92 -2.63 9.24
CA ALA A 112 -12.17 -2.05 8.12
C ALA A 112 -12.93 -0.90 7.44
N LYS A 113 -14.25 -1.03 7.29
CA LYS A 113 -15.12 0.08 6.83
C LYS A 113 -15.12 1.25 7.79
N GLY A 114 -15.25 1.00 9.09
CA GLY A 114 -15.21 2.04 10.13
C GLY A 114 -13.89 2.79 10.16
N GLU A 115 -12.76 2.09 10.05
CA GLU A 115 -11.43 2.67 9.92
C GLU A 115 -11.26 3.46 8.62
N ALA A 116 -11.84 2.99 7.51
CA ALA A 116 -11.83 3.74 6.26
C ALA A 116 -12.57 5.08 6.45
N ALA A 117 -13.81 5.03 6.92
CA ALA A 117 -14.68 6.19 7.07
C ALA A 117 -14.09 7.24 8.04
N SER A 118 -13.51 6.81 9.17
CA SER A 118 -12.90 7.74 10.14
C SER A 118 -11.69 8.51 9.59
N ARG A 119 -11.17 8.09 8.43
CA ARG A 119 -9.98 8.65 7.76
C ARG A 119 -10.29 9.33 6.44
N GLY A 120 -11.57 9.53 6.10
CA GLY A 120 -11.96 10.05 4.78
C GLY A 120 -11.59 9.09 3.65
N LEU A 121 -11.64 7.78 3.91
CA LEU A 121 -11.39 6.71 2.95
C LEU A 121 -12.64 5.89 2.69
N LYS A 122 -12.68 5.26 1.52
CA LYS A 122 -13.63 4.19 1.18
C LYS A 122 -12.89 2.91 0.85
N LEU A 123 -13.43 1.79 1.32
CA LEU A 123 -13.02 0.47 0.91
C LEU A 123 -13.78 0.12 -0.37
N VAL A 124 -13.09 -0.03 -1.50
CA VAL A 124 -13.71 -0.20 -2.82
C VAL A 124 -13.32 -1.52 -3.46
N SER A 125 -14.12 -2.01 -4.40
CA SER A 125 -13.79 -3.23 -5.15
C SER A 125 -12.50 -3.04 -5.95
N PRO A 126 -11.59 -4.03 -5.98
CA PRO A 126 -10.42 -4.00 -6.86
C PRO A 126 -10.81 -4.04 -8.35
N ASN A 127 -12.01 -4.53 -8.68
CA ASN A 127 -12.50 -4.65 -10.05
C ASN A 127 -13.27 -3.41 -10.51
N ASP A 128 -13.88 -2.65 -9.59
CA ASP A 128 -14.56 -1.39 -9.87
C ASP A 128 -14.40 -0.40 -8.70
N PRO A 129 -13.53 0.62 -8.82
CA PRO A 129 -13.32 1.61 -7.76
C PRO A 129 -14.51 2.53 -7.47
N ASN A 130 -15.63 2.40 -8.19
CA ASN A 130 -16.87 3.10 -7.89
C ASN A 130 -17.85 2.24 -7.07
N MET A 131 -17.58 0.94 -6.93
CA MET A 131 -18.32 0.04 -6.06
C MET A 131 -17.61 -0.11 -4.72
N GLU A 132 -18.39 -0.23 -3.66
CA GLU A 132 -17.86 -0.60 -2.34
C GLU A 132 -17.35 -2.04 -2.37
N LEU A 133 -16.27 -2.33 -1.63
CA LEU A 133 -15.77 -3.70 -1.50
C LEU A 133 -16.87 -4.60 -0.94
N SER A 134 -17.11 -5.75 -1.54
CA SER A 134 -18.06 -6.76 -1.03
C SER A 134 -17.45 -7.59 0.10
N PHE A 135 -18.29 -8.26 0.89
CA PHE A 135 -17.82 -9.16 1.94
C PHE A 135 -17.05 -10.37 1.36
N GLU A 136 -17.46 -10.83 0.18
CA GLU A 136 -16.84 -11.90 -0.56
C GLU A 136 -15.42 -11.52 -1.01
N GLU A 137 -15.26 -10.33 -1.61
CA GLU A 137 -13.94 -9.82 -2.01
C GLU A 137 -13.02 -9.59 -0.81
N PHE A 138 -13.55 -9.02 0.29
CA PHE A 138 -12.79 -8.89 1.54
C PHE A 138 -12.31 -10.25 2.07
N THR A 139 -13.19 -11.25 2.04
CA THR A 139 -12.87 -12.61 2.51
C THR A 139 -11.78 -13.24 1.64
N LEU A 140 -11.86 -13.09 0.32
CA LEU A 140 -10.84 -13.56 -0.62
C LEU A 140 -9.47 -12.91 -0.34
N ALA A 141 -9.43 -11.57 -0.18
CA ALA A 141 -8.19 -10.86 0.13
C ALA A 141 -7.53 -11.32 1.45
N CYS A 142 -8.35 -11.61 2.48
CA CYS A 142 -7.87 -12.16 3.75
C CYS A 142 -7.27 -13.57 3.57
N ILE A 143 -7.89 -14.41 2.74
CA ILE A 143 -7.42 -15.77 2.47
C ILE A 143 -6.11 -15.73 1.68
N GLU A 144 -6.02 -14.91 0.65
CA GLU A 144 -4.82 -14.78 -0.18
C GLU A 144 -3.61 -14.27 0.62
N SER A 145 -3.86 -13.42 1.62
CA SER A 145 -2.82 -12.86 2.49
C SER A 145 -2.42 -13.80 3.64
N TYR A 146 -3.11 -14.94 3.81
CA TYR A 146 -2.82 -15.88 4.87
C TYR A 146 -1.63 -16.80 4.54
N ASN A 147 -0.50 -16.56 5.22
CA ASN A 147 0.73 -17.33 5.06
C ASN A 147 0.96 -18.41 6.15
N GLY A 148 -0.06 -18.73 6.94
CA GLY A 148 0.03 -19.73 8.03
C GLY A 148 0.69 -19.25 9.33
N LYS A 149 1.22 -18.03 9.39
CA LYS A 149 1.91 -17.48 10.58
C LYS A 149 1.25 -16.24 11.18
N ASN A 150 0.47 -15.48 10.41
CA ASN A 150 -0.10 -14.20 10.83
C ASN A 150 -1.60 -14.25 11.18
N LYS A 151 -2.05 -13.28 11.99
CA LYS A 151 -3.47 -13.09 12.33
C LYS A 151 -4.25 -12.73 11.04
N PHE A 152 -5.24 -13.57 10.73
CA PHE A 152 -5.96 -13.81 9.46
C PHE A 152 -6.35 -12.63 8.54
N TYR A 153 -6.24 -11.37 8.92
CA TYR A 153 -6.77 -10.24 8.12
C TYR A 153 -5.98 -8.93 8.24
N GLY A 154 -5.02 -8.83 9.17
CA GLY A 154 -4.21 -7.62 9.32
C GLY A 154 -3.40 -7.31 8.08
N ASP A 155 -2.90 -8.35 7.43
CA ASP A 155 -2.04 -8.24 6.25
C ASP A 155 -2.83 -8.33 4.94
N ALA A 156 -4.18 -8.36 5.01
CA ALA A 156 -5.03 -8.34 3.84
C ALA A 156 -4.74 -7.09 3.00
N ILE A 157 -4.29 -7.27 1.76
CA ILE A 157 -4.15 -6.19 0.79
C ILE A 157 -5.56 -5.85 0.29
N LEU A 158 -6.00 -4.62 0.57
CA LEU A 158 -7.31 -4.12 0.18
C LEU A 158 -7.15 -2.90 -0.72
N THR A 159 -8.18 -2.61 -1.52
CA THR A 159 -8.23 -1.42 -2.37
C THR A 159 -8.95 -0.29 -1.65
N TRP A 160 -8.27 0.85 -1.55
CA TRP A 160 -8.70 2.04 -0.83
C TRP A 160 -8.92 3.18 -1.81
N LYS A 161 -9.91 4.03 -1.54
CA LYS A 161 -10.18 5.25 -2.28
C LYS A 161 -10.26 6.43 -1.34
N HIS A 162 -9.49 7.48 -1.57
CA HIS A 162 -9.59 8.71 -0.79
C HIS A 162 -10.85 9.48 -1.21
N GLU A 163 -11.69 9.87 -0.25
CA GLU A 163 -12.97 10.52 -0.54
C GLU A 163 -12.78 11.88 -1.22
N ASP A 164 -11.78 12.66 -0.80
CA ASP A 164 -11.58 14.02 -1.33
C ASP A 164 -10.95 14.03 -2.72
N CYS A 165 -9.85 13.29 -2.91
CA CYS A 165 -9.07 13.34 -4.16
C CYS A 165 -9.37 12.20 -5.15
N GLY A 166 -10.26 11.28 -4.77
CA GLY A 166 -10.73 10.17 -5.60
C GLY A 166 -9.66 9.15 -5.98
N HIS A 167 -8.43 9.29 -5.47
CA HIS A 167 -7.32 8.41 -5.80
C HIS A 167 -7.52 7.03 -5.18
N VAL A 168 -7.16 6.01 -5.95
CA VAL A 168 -7.36 4.60 -5.60
C VAL A 168 -5.98 3.94 -5.52
N TRP A 169 -5.71 3.21 -4.44
CA TRP A 169 -4.46 2.47 -4.26
C TRP A 169 -4.67 1.23 -3.39
N GLU A 170 -3.72 0.30 -3.46
CA GLU A 170 -3.69 -0.89 -2.63
C GLU A 170 -2.82 -0.67 -1.41
N ASN A 171 -3.28 -1.14 -0.25
CA ASN A 171 -2.47 -1.18 0.97
C ASN A 171 -3.00 -2.24 1.94
N THR A 172 -2.19 -2.65 2.91
CA THR A 172 -2.64 -3.59 3.93
C THR A 172 -3.60 -2.92 4.91
N TYR A 173 -4.58 -3.68 5.40
CA TYR A 173 -5.48 -3.20 6.45
C TYR A 173 -4.71 -2.70 7.68
N ASN A 174 -3.66 -3.41 8.11
CA ASN A 174 -2.82 -2.99 9.23
C ASN A 174 -2.13 -1.65 8.96
N ASN A 175 -1.65 -1.38 7.75
CA ASN A 175 -1.04 -0.09 7.43
C ASN A 175 -2.06 1.04 7.51
N ILE A 176 -3.28 0.85 7.00
CA ILE A 176 -4.35 1.84 7.19
C ILE A 176 -4.63 2.04 8.67
N LYS A 177 -4.87 0.96 9.41
CA LYS A 177 -5.19 0.99 10.84
C LYS A 177 -4.10 1.68 11.68
N GLN A 178 -2.83 1.44 11.35
CA GLN A 178 -1.68 2.05 12.01
C GLN A 178 -1.35 3.46 11.49
N ASN A 179 -2.13 3.98 10.53
CA ASN A 179 -1.88 5.27 9.90
C ASN A 179 -0.57 5.36 9.10
N LEU A 180 -0.10 4.23 8.58
CA LEU A 180 1.07 4.13 7.70
C LEU A 180 0.68 4.07 6.21
N GLY A 181 -0.59 3.84 5.90
CA GLY A 181 -1.09 3.70 4.52
C GLY A 181 -1.95 4.88 4.06
N THR A 182 -1.47 6.11 4.23
CA THR A 182 -2.16 7.32 3.77
C THR A 182 -2.33 7.32 2.24
N CYS A 183 -3.23 8.19 1.75
CA CYS A 183 -3.43 8.35 0.31
C CYS A 183 -2.14 8.85 -0.36
N PRO A 184 -1.49 8.10 -1.26
CA PRO A 184 -0.22 8.53 -1.86
C PRO A 184 -0.32 9.84 -2.64
N LYS A 185 -1.50 10.15 -3.18
CA LYS A 185 -1.77 11.41 -3.87
C LYS A 185 -1.98 12.58 -2.91
N CYS A 186 -2.63 12.33 -1.77
CA CYS A 186 -3.09 13.38 -0.85
C CYS A 186 -2.14 13.60 0.34
N ASP A 187 -1.48 12.56 0.84
CA ASP A 187 -0.27 12.63 1.68
C ASP A 187 0.99 12.82 0.82
N GLY A 188 0.80 13.37 -0.37
CA GLY A 188 1.86 13.65 -1.32
C GLY A 188 2.85 14.69 -0.83
N SER A 189 2.85 15.15 0.42
CA SER A 189 3.92 16.01 0.95
C SER A 189 5.27 15.32 0.81
N TYR A 190 5.37 14.07 1.30
CA TYR A 190 6.58 13.25 1.17
C TYR A 190 6.85 12.80 -0.27
N THR A 191 5.80 12.41 -1.02
CA THR A 191 5.97 12.05 -2.43
C THR A 191 6.42 13.25 -3.28
N ASN A 192 5.84 14.42 -3.06
CA ASN A 192 6.21 15.64 -3.76
C ASN A 192 7.60 16.09 -3.37
N GLN A 193 7.97 15.99 -2.09
CA GLN A 193 9.33 16.20 -1.62
C GLN A 193 10.31 15.29 -2.36
N ILE A 194 10.06 13.97 -2.43
CA ILE A 194 10.88 13.02 -3.19
C ILE A 194 10.96 13.39 -4.67
N LEU A 195 9.83 13.70 -5.30
CA LEU A 195 9.78 14.04 -6.72
C LEU A 195 10.54 15.34 -7.01
N THR A 196 10.41 16.36 -6.16
CA THR A 196 11.14 17.63 -6.26
C THR A 196 12.64 17.40 -6.09
N ASN A 197 13.05 16.59 -5.12
CA ASN A 197 14.45 16.17 -4.94
C ASN A 197 14.99 15.45 -6.18
N ASN A 198 14.24 14.49 -6.73
CA ASN A 198 14.63 13.75 -7.93
C ASN A 198 14.77 14.69 -9.15
N ILE A 199 13.85 15.64 -9.34
CA ILE A 199 13.93 16.64 -10.41
C ILE A 199 15.20 17.47 -10.25
N CYS A 200 15.48 17.96 -9.04
CA CYS A 200 16.68 18.72 -8.72
C CYS A 200 17.96 17.90 -9.01
N GLU A 201 18.07 16.69 -8.45
CA GLU A 201 19.22 15.82 -8.65
C GLU A 201 19.45 15.52 -10.14
N ASN A 202 18.42 15.09 -10.86
CA ASN A 202 18.53 14.76 -12.28
C ASN A 202 18.92 15.98 -13.13
N LEU A 203 18.36 17.15 -12.84
CA LEU A 203 18.69 18.41 -13.51
C LEU A 203 20.19 18.70 -13.40
N PHE A 204 20.71 18.76 -12.17
CA PHE A 204 22.12 19.14 -11.95
C PHE A 204 23.11 18.02 -12.31
N ARG A 205 22.70 16.75 -12.27
CA ARG A 205 23.50 15.62 -12.76
C ARG A 205 23.60 15.63 -14.29
N LYS A 206 22.49 15.88 -15.02
CA LYS A 206 22.49 15.99 -16.48
C LYS A 206 23.39 17.12 -16.98
N LEU A 207 23.47 18.22 -16.23
CA LEU A 207 24.35 19.35 -16.51
C LEU A 207 25.82 19.12 -16.11
N GLY A 208 26.16 17.96 -15.52
CA GLY A 208 27.53 17.64 -15.09
C GLY A 208 27.99 18.39 -13.84
N TYR A 209 27.06 19.02 -13.09
CA TYR A 209 27.37 19.75 -11.86
C TYR A 209 27.39 18.87 -10.61
N ILE A 210 26.77 17.69 -10.66
CA ILE A 210 26.88 16.65 -9.63
C ILE A 210 27.81 15.56 -10.17
N LYS A 211 28.91 15.27 -9.46
CA LYS A 211 29.81 14.16 -9.82
C LYS A 211 29.16 12.83 -9.49
N ASP A 212 29.50 11.76 -10.23
CA ASP A 212 28.91 10.42 -10.02
C ASP A 212 29.04 9.91 -8.58
N ASN A 213 30.13 10.26 -7.90
CA ASN A 213 30.41 9.85 -6.52
C ASN A 213 29.90 10.84 -5.45
N THR A 214 29.35 11.99 -5.84
CA THR A 214 28.79 12.95 -4.89
C THR A 214 27.37 12.53 -4.54
N LEU A 215 27.13 12.27 -3.25
CA LEU A 215 25.81 11.88 -2.77
C LEU A 215 24.89 13.10 -2.64
N TYR A 216 23.75 13.07 -3.32
CA TYR A 216 22.62 13.94 -3.04
C TYR A 216 22.00 13.51 -1.70
N GLN A 217 22.00 14.40 -0.70
CA GLN A 217 21.60 14.05 0.67
C GLN A 217 20.16 14.48 0.92
N ARG A 218 19.28 13.54 1.23
CA ARG A 218 17.86 13.80 1.58
C ARG A 218 17.70 14.04 3.07
N GLU A 219 16.71 14.83 3.46
CA GLU A 219 16.38 15.18 4.86
C GLU A 219 17.62 15.64 5.64
N TYR A 220 18.35 16.59 5.07
CA TYR A 220 19.64 16.98 5.61
C TYR A 220 19.48 18.01 6.74
N SER A 221 19.93 17.65 7.94
CA SER A 221 19.81 18.50 9.13
C SER A 221 20.53 19.84 8.94
N LEU A 222 19.85 20.93 9.28
CA LEU A 222 20.41 22.28 9.17
C LEU A 222 21.65 22.46 10.06
N LYS A 223 21.73 21.73 11.17
CA LYS A 223 22.90 21.71 12.07
C LYS A 223 24.11 21.03 11.44
N LYS A 224 23.92 20.12 10.46
CA LYS A 224 25.05 19.56 9.70
C LYS A 224 25.59 20.57 8.68
N ILE A 225 24.70 21.37 8.06
CA ILE A 225 25.07 22.44 7.14
C ILE A 225 25.75 23.60 7.90
N PHE A 226 25.19 23.96 9.05
CA PHE A 226 25.63 25.08 9.89
C PHE A 226 25.82 24.63 11.35
N PRO A 227 26.98 24.04 11.71
CA PRO A 227 27.23 23.48 13.05
C PRO A 227 27.07 24.45 14.21
N ASN A 228 27.33 25.74 13.97
CA ASN A 228 27.26 26.80 14.97
C ASN A 228 25.87 27.45 15.08
N LEU A 229 24.90 27.02 14.26
CA LEU A 229 23.57 27.57 14.27
C LEU A 229 22.76 26.97 15.43
N ASP A 230 22.28 27.84 16.32
CA ASP A 230 21.41 27.43 17.44
C ASP A 230 19.97 27.22 16.95
N VAL A 231 19.75 26.08 16.33
CA VAL A 231 18.44 25.64 15.83
C VAL A 231 18.06 24.29 16.41
N HIS A 232 16.76 24.07 16.52
CA HIS A 232 16.22 22.78 16.93
C HIS A 232 16.71 21.67 15.98
N HIS A 233 17.11 20.52 16.54
CA HIS A 233 17.72 19.42 15.79
C HIS A 233 16.82 18.85 14.68
N ALA A 234 15.50 19.01 14.82
CA ALA A 234 14.51 18.58 13.83
C ALA A 234 14.41 19.53 12.61
N VAL A 235 15.07 20.69 12.62
CA VAL A 235 15.09 21.58 11.45
C VAL A 235 16.03 20.99 10.40
N HIS A 236 15.45 20.64 9.25
CA HIS A 236 16.16 20.07 8.11
C HIS A 236 15.78 20.81 6.82
N VAL A 237 16.51 20.50 5.75
CA VAL A 237 16.12 20.75 4.37
C VAL A 237 15.82 19.42 3.69
N ASP A 238 14.95 19.44 2.69
CA ASP A 238 14.51 18.21 2.02
C ASP A 238 15.61 17.54 1.21
N GLY A 239 16.48 18.35 0.59
CA GLY A 239 17.66 17.88 -0.12
C GLY A 239 18.81 18.86 -0.03
N TYR A 240 20.02 18.33 -0.12
CA TYR A 240 21.26 19.11 -0.09
C TYR A 240 22.32 18.49 -1.01
N VAL A 241 23.00 19.35 -1.77
CA VAL A 241 24.10 18.94 -2.65
C VAL A 241 25.11 20.08 -2.84
N GLU A 242 26.39 19.72 -2.95
CA GLU A 242 27.44 20.63 -3.36
C GLU A 242 27.68 20.49 -4.87
N LEU A 243 27.46 21.58 -5.61
CA LEU A 243 27.56 21.61 -7.05
C LEU A 243 28.97 22.03 -7.48
N ASN A 244 29.49 21.36 -8.52
CA ASN A 244 30.77 21.68 -9.14
C ASN A 244 30.67 22.87 -10.11
N ILE A 245 30.10 23.97 -9.62
CA ILE A 245 29.99 25.27 -10.30
C ILE A 245 30.19 26.37 -9.27
N LYS A 246 30.84 27.46 -9.68
CA LYS A 246 31.11 28.61 -8.83
C LYS A 246 30.08 29.72 -9.03
N ASP A 247 29.70 30.37 -7.94
CA ASP A 247 28.87 31.57 -7.95
C ASP A 247 29.66 32.83 -8.38
N LYS A 248 28.97 33.97 -8.42
CA LYS A 248 29.56 35.29 -8.72
C LYS A 248 30.65 35.74 -7.73
N ASN A 249 30.73 35.13 -6.54
CA ASN A 249 31.73 35.41 -5.52
C ASN A 249 32.91 34.43 -5.57
N GLY A 250 32.90 33.46 -6.50
CA GLY A 250 33.92 32.43 -6.64
C GLY A 250 33.77 31.23 -5.70
N ASN A 251 32.68 31.15 -4.94
CA ASN A 251 32.38 30.02 -4.04
C ASN A 251 31.76 28.88 -4.83
N TYR A 252 32.08 27.64 -4.46
CA TYR A 252 31.28 26.49 -4.90
C TYR A 252 29.88 26.57 -4.31
N ILE A 253 28.88 26.32 -5.15
CA ILE A 253 27.47 26.39 -4.78
C ILE A 253 27.10 25.18 -3.91
N LYS A 254 26.53 25.46 -2.74
CA LYS A 254 25.96 24.50 -1.81
C LYS A 254 24.45 24.70 -1.84
N LEU A 255 23.77 23.86 -2.61
CA LEU A 255 22.35 24.00 -2.90
C LEU A 255 21.52 23.13 -1.97
N ALA A 256 20.63 23.78 -1.21
CA ALA A 256 19.53 23.13 -0.54
C ALA A 256 18.24 23.27 -1.36
N ILE A 257 17.35 22.28 -1.24
CA ILE A 257 16.00 22.30 -1.80
C ILE A 257 14.99 22.06 -0.68
N GLU A 258 13.84 22.71 -0.78
CA GLU A 258 12.67 22.49 0.08
C GLU A 258 11.42 22.43 -0.80
N TYR A 259 10.52 21.49 -0.53
CA TYR A 259 9.15 21.48 -1.00
C TYR A 259 8.23 21.85 0.17
N GLN A 260 7.69 23.06 0.13
CA GLN A 260 6.79 23.54 1.17
C GLN A 260 5.38 23.00 0.95
N GLY A 261 5.01 21.97 1.71
CA GLY A 261 3.62 21.49 1.79
C GLY A 261 2.61 22.56 2.22
N ARG A 262 1.32 22.27 2.06
CA ARG A 262 0.21 23.20 2.35
C ARG A 262 0.25 23.81 3.75
N GLN A 263 0.76 23.07 4.74
CA GLN A 263 0.90 23.54 6.12
C GLN A 263 1.79 24.78 6.27
N HIS A 264 2.63 25.08 5.29
CA HIS A 264 3.50 26.24 5.28
C HIS A 264 2.83 27.51 4.71
N ASP A 265 1.59 27.41 4.20
CA ASP A 265 0.81 28.57 3.78
C ASP A 265 0.53 29.48 4.99
N ARG A 266 0.63 30.80 4.83
CA ARG A 266 0.42 31.75 5.94
C ARG A 266 -1.05 32.01 6.25
N ARG A 267 -1.96 31.65 5.34
CA ARG A 267 -3.41 31.84 5.51
C ARG A 267 -3.93 30.76 6.44
N GLU A 268 -4.51 31.13 7.58
CA GLU A 268 -5.11 30.18 8.55
C GLU A 268 -6.08 29.21 7.87
N SER A 269 -6.92 29.68 6.96
CA SER A 269 -7.89 28.85 6.24
C SER A 269 -7.28 27.76 5.35
N ILE A 270 -5.99 27.81 5.06
CA ILE A 270 -5.28 26.84 4.20
C ILE A 270 -4.18 26.15 4.99
N GLY A 271 -3.23 26.92 5.52
CA GLY A 271 -2.06 26.38 6.20
C GLY A 271 -2.39 25.75 7.54
N PHE A 272 -3.22 26.41 8.35
CA PHE A 272 -3.57 25.85 9.66
C PHE A 272 -4.48 24.62 9.55
N GLU A 273 -5.42 24.60 8.60
CA GLU A 273 -6.23 23.39 8.36
C GLU A 273 -5.39 22.23 7.81
N ALA A 274 -4.42 22.50 6.93
CA ALA A 274 -3.46 21.49 6.49
C ALA A 274 -2.56 21.01 7.66
N TYR A 275 -2.16 21.90 8.55
CA TYR A 275 -1.40 21.55 9.76
C TYR A 275 -2.21 20.66 10.71
N LYS A 276 -3.50 20.98 10.92
CA LYS A 276 -4.42 20.11 11.69
C LYS A 276 -4.53 18.73 11.07
N PHE A 277 -4.63 18.65 9.75
CA PHE A 277 -4.66 17.37 9.03
C PHE A 277 -3.39 16.56 9.31
N LEU A 278 -2.21 17.14 9.08
CA LEU A 278 -0.92 16.47 9.26
C LEU A 278 -0.63 16.07 10.71
N THR A 279 -1.14 16.83 11.68
CA THR A 279 -0.96 16.54 13.10
C THR A 279 -2.09 15.67 13.70
N HIS A 280 -3.06 15.25 12.88
CA HIS A 280 -4.20 14.41 13.27
C HIS A 280 -5.15 15.08 14.28
N ASN A 281 -5.38 16.39 14.13
CA ASN A 281 -6.21 17.22 15.00
C ASN A 281 -7.41 17.85 14.27
N LEU A 282 -8.01 17.12 13.32
CA LEU A 282 -9.09 17.63 12.46
C LEU A 282 -10.33 18.09 13.26
N ASP A 283 -10.67 17.35 14.31
CA ASP A 283 -11.86 17.59 15.14
C ASP A 283 -11.72 18.77 16.11
N VAL A 284 -10.54 19.37 16.19
CA VAL A 284 -10.29 20.48 17.11
C VAL A 284 -11.09 21.71 16.70
N LYS A 285 -12.08 22.05 17.53
CA LYS A 285 -13.02 23.16 17.29
C LYS A 285 -12.38 24.51 17.57
N LYS A 286 -12.70 25.50 16.74
CA LYS A 286 -12.28 26.90 16.93
C LYS A 286 -12.67 27.41 18.32
N ASN A 287 -11.83 28.29 18.88
CA ASN A 287 -11.96 28.88 20.23
C ASN A 287 -11.74 27.95 21.43
N THR A 288 -11.43 26.66 21.22
CA THR A 288 -11.02 25.78 22.32
C THR A 288 -9.58 26.06 22.77
N ARG A 289 -9.21 25.62 23.98
CA ARG A 289 -7.82 25.71 24.48
C ARG A 289 -6.85 24.95 23.57
N GLU A 290 -7.27 23.78 23.09
CA GLU A 290 -6.51 22.93 22.19
C GLU A 290 -6.27 23.61 20.83
N TYR A 291 -7.30 24.23 20.26
CA TYR A 291 -7.18 25.02 19.03
C TYR A 291 -6.13 26.14 19.17
N LYS A 292 -6.19 26.91 20.26
CA LYS A 292 -5.23 27.99 20.51
C LYS A 292 -3.80 27.47 20.60
N LYS A 293 -3.61 26.31 21.24
CA LYS A 293 -2.29 25.66 21.34
C LYS A 293 -1.79 25.25 19.96
N LEU A 294 -2.58 24.51 19.18
CA LEU A 294 -2.20 24.07 17.83
C LEU A 294 -1.91 25.25 16.91
N LEU A 295 -2.70 26.33 17.02
CA LEU A 295 -2.49 27.54 16.23
C LEU A 295 -1.13 28.18 16.53
N ILE A 296 -0.73 28.21 17.81
CA ILE A 296 0.61 28.68 18.22
C ILE A 296 1.69 27.76 17.66
N ASP A 297 1.52 26.44 17.78
CA ASP A 297 2.51 25.46 17.30
C ASP A 297 2.71 25.58 15.77
N TRP A 298 1.63 25.78 15.00
CA TRP A 298 1.67 26.07 13.57
C TRP A 298 2.33 27.42 13.26
N GLN A 299 1.95 28.49 13.96
CA GLN A 299 2.59 29.80 13.79
C GLN A 299 4.09 29.75 14.06
N ASP A 300 4.52 28.97 15.05
CA ASP A 300 5.92 28.77 15.36
C ASP A 300 6.64 27.94 14.29
N GLN A 301 5.96 26.99 13.63
CA GLN A 301 6.48 26.36 12.41
C GLN A 301 6.74 27.38 11.30
N ILE A 302 5.73 28.21 10.98
CA ILE A 302 5.87 29.27 9.96
C ILE A 302 7.05 30.20 10.26
N LYS A 303 7.24 30.59 11.53
CA LYS A 303 8.39 31.42 11.95
C LYS A 303 9.73 30.71 11.73
N ARG A 304 9.81 29.39 12.01
CA ARG A 304 11.03 28.61 11.75
C ARG A 304 11.34 28.54 10.27
N ASP A 305 10.34 28.39 9.41
CA ASP A 305 10.53 28.34 7.95
C ASP A 305 11.00 29.69 7.41
N GLN A 306 10.40 30.78 7.86
CA GLN A 306 10.84 32.15 7.53
C GLN A 306 12.28 32.41 7.99
N PHE A 307 12.62 31.97 9.20
CA PHE A 307 13.98 32.05 9.70
C PHE A 307 14.95 31.27 8.81
N LYS A 308 14.59 30.04 8.43
CA LYS A 308 15.40 29.19 7.54
C LYS A 308 15.68 29.89 6.21
N VAL A 309 14.65 30.41 5.54
CA VAL A 309 14.82 31.16 4.27
C VAL A 309 15.74 32.36 4.45
N LYS A 310 15.46 33.21 5.44
CA LYS A 310 16.28 34.40 5.72
C LYS A 310 17.73 34.07 6.06
N TYR A 311 17.95 32.94 6.74
CA TYR A 311 19.29 32.49 7.08
C TYR A 311 20.08 32.12 5.82
N PHE A 312 19.50 31.34 4.90
CA PHE A 312 20.13 31.04 3.62
C PHE A 312 20.36 32.30 2.78
N GLU A 313 19.42 33.24 2.73
CA GLU A 313 19.61 34.53 2.04
C GLU A 313 20.87 35.28 2.54
N ASN A 314 21.11 35.28 3.86
CA ASN A 314 22.31 35.88 4.45
C ASN A 314 23.59 35.09 4.12
N GLU A 315 23.49 33.78 3.96
CA GLU A 315 24.60 32.86 3.65
C GLU A 315 24.86 32.70 2.14
N ASN A 316 24.05 33.31 1.27
CA ASN A 316 24.30 33.38 -0.18
C ASN A 316 25.71 33.92 -0.50
N LYS A 317 26.23 34.85 0.32
CA LYS A 317 27.60 35.39 0.18
C LYS A 317 28.70 34.33 0.37
N ASN A 318 28.38 33.23 1.05
CA ASN A 318 29.26 32.10 1.35
C ASN A 318 28.95 30.87 0.45
N GLY A 319 28.12 31.07 -0.58
CA GLY A 319 27.75 30.07 -1.57
C GLY A 319 26.67 29.08 -1.11
N TYR A 320 25.95 29.35 -0.01
CA TYR A 320 24.81 28.51 0.41
C TYR A 320 23.51 29.09 -0.14
N TYR A 321 22.75 28.29 -0.87
CA TYR A 321 21.52 28.71 -1.55
C TYR A 321 20.37 27.77 -1.18
N LEU A 322 19.14 28.29 -1.13
CA LEU A 322 17.94 27.50 -0.83
C LEU A 322 16.87 27.77 -1.87
N VAL A 323 16.53 26.75 -2.66
CA VAL A 323 15.37 26.80 -3.55
C VAL A 323 14.16 26.24 -2.80
N VAL A 324 13.04 26.97 -2.83
CA VAL A 324 11.82 26.63 -2.10
C VAL A 324 10.67 26.47 -3.10
N ILE A 325 10.16 25.25 -3.26
CA ILE A 325 9.07 24.94 -4.18
C ILE A 325 7.76 24.90 -3.39
N ASP A 326 6.88 25.86 -3.65
CA ASP A 326 5.57 25.92 -3.00
C ASP A 326 4.66 24.75 -3.43
N TYR A 327 3.73 24.37 -2.55
CA TYR A 327 2.86 23.21 -2.76
C TYR A 327 1.94 23.32 -3.99
N ASP A 328 1.67 24.54 -4.44
CA ASP A 328 0.78 24.84 -5.56
C ASP A 328 1.50 24.80 -6.92
N VAL A 329 2.84 24.72 -6.93
CA VAL A 329 3.63 24.47 -8.14
C VAL A 329 3.40 23.03 -8.61
N LYS A 330 2.79 22.89 -9.79
CA LYS A 330 2.49 21.57 -10.37
C LYS A 330 3.77 20.83 -10.71
N LEU A 331 3.72 19.51 -10.70
CA LEU A 331 4.89 18.65 -10.88
C LEU A 331 5.66 18.97 -12.17
N GLU A 332 4.93 19.18 -13.27
CA GLU A 332 5.45 19.52 -14.60
C GLU A 332 6.13 20.90 -14.67
N GLU A 333 5.82 21.80 -13.74
CA GLU A 333 6.37 23.17 -13.68
C GLU A 333 7.61 23.26 -12.78
N ARG A 334 7.83 22.28 -11.89
CA ARG A 334 8.88 22.33 -10.84
C ARG A 334 10.28 22.50 -11.39
N GLN A 335 10.62 21.85 -12.52
CA GLN A 335 11.95 22.02 -13.11
C GLN A 335 12.20 23.48 -13.52
N GLY A 336 11.20 24.12 -14.15
CA GLY A 336 11.28 25.52 -14.54
C GLY A 336 11.40 26.44 -13.32
N GLU A 337 10.66 26.13 -12.26
CA GLU A 337 10.69 26.89 -11.01
C GLU A 337 12.04 26.76 -10.28
N ILE A 338 12.63 25.55 -10.23
CA ILE A 338 13.98 25.32 -9.70
C ILE A 338 15.01 26.16 -10.47
N ILE A 339 14.95 26.15 -11.81
CA ILE A 339 15.86 26.92 -12.66
C ILE A 339 15.69 28.43 -12.41
N ARG A 340 14.44 28.91 -12.30
CA ARG A 340 14.13 30.33 -12.05
C ARG A 340 14.74 30.80 -10.74
N GLN A 341 14.44 30.11 -9.63
CA GLN A 341 14.97 30.48 -8.31
C GLN A 341 16.49 30.33 -8.24
N PHE A 342 17.05 29.27 -8.82
CA PHE A 342 18.49 29.09 -8.90
C PHE A 342 19.17 30.28 -9.59
N LYS A 343 18.64 30.71 -10.75
CA LYS A 343 19.15 31.87 -11.49
C LYS A 343 19.00 33.17 -10.69
N GLU A 344 17.87 33.39 -10.04
CA GLU A 344 17.62 34.60 -9.25
C GLU A 344 18.61 34.75 -8.09
N GLN A 345 18.93 33.65 -7.39
CA GLN A 345 19.81 33.69 -6.24
C GLN A 345 21.30 33.71 -6.64
N THR A 346 21.68 32.92 -7.63
CA THR A 346 23.10 32.72 -8.01
C THR A 346 23.57 33.66 -9.12
N GLY A 347 22.65 34.16 -9.95
CA GLY A 347 22.93 34.87 -11.20
C GLY A 347 23.28 33.97 -12.38
N ILE A 348 23.27 32.64 -12.21
CA ILE A 348 23.68 31.66 -13.24
C ILE A 348 22.46 31.19 -14.03
N ASP A 349 22.47 31.38 -15.35
CA ASP A 349 21.43 30.88 -16.23
C ASP A 349 21.80 29.50 -16.80
N ILE A 350 21.12 28.46 -16.30
CA ILE A 350 21.30 27.07 -16.77
C ILE A 350 20.28 26.64 -17.83
N SER A 351 19.31 27.51 -18.16
CA SER A 351 18.21 27.14 -19.09
C SER A 351 18.70 26.82 -20.49
N ASN A 352 19.74 27.54 -20.96
CA ASN A 352 20.31 27.34 -22.29
C ASN A 352 21.11 26.05 -22.44
N GLN A 353 21.49 25.41 -21.33
CA GLN A 353 22.27 24.17 -21.32
C GLN A 353 21.40 22.91 -21.39
N LEU A 354 20.08 23.07 -21.37
CA LEU A 354 19.11 21.97 -21.44
C LEU A 354 18.59 21.70 -22.86
N LYS A 355 18.96 22.55 -23.83
CA LYS A 355 18.73 22.35 -25.26
C LYS A 355 19.71 21.31 -25.78
#